data_AF-A0A1H6NPH2-F1
#
_entry.id   AF-A0A1H6NPH2-F1
#
_cell.length_a   1.000
_cell.length_b   1.000
_cell.length_c   1.000
_cell.angle_alpha   90.00
_cell.angle_beta   90.00
_cell.angle_gamma   90.00
#
_symmetry.space_group_name_H-M   'P 1'
#
loop_
_entity.id
_entity.type
_entity.pdbx_description
1 polymer ?
#
loop_
_entity_poly.entity_id
_entity_poly.type
_entity_poly.pdbx_seq_one_letter_code
_entity_poly.pdbx_strand_id
1 'polypeptide(L)'
;MGVPLPLWLILTGVTAYVASTRGRSAPRWFAIGLFLPGVALIAVLLMPRLAKTGVDALVHEDLRPCPACTQSIKAAASRCKRCGAEVEPIALKNRSGWVARMTAPTDEEFERMAAQVALLDLPTILDEAPHIFVGPFEEKAEAQNMLKYLKSDHGLDGLVTWRSVIR
;
A
#
# COMPACT_ATOMS: atom_id res chain seq x y z
N MET A 1 -38.04 -21.58 -0.48
CA MET A 1 -38.03 -20.17 -0.93
C MET A 1 -36.61 -19.84 -1.38
N GLY A 2 -36.24 -20.26 -2.59
CA GLY A 2 -34.89 -20.05 -3.13
C GLY A 2 -34.67 -18.58 -3.44
N VAL A 3 -33.50 -18.04 -3.07
CA VAL A 3 -33.10 -16.70 -3.51
C VAL A 3 -32.98 -16.73 -5.04
N PRO A 4 -33.66 -15.84 -5.78
CA PRO A 4 -33.59 -15.84 -7.23
C PRO A 4 -32.13 -15.60 -7.67
N LEU A 5 -31.62 -16.46 -8.56
CA LEU A 5 -30.28 -16.37 -9.16
C LEU A 5 -29.86 -14.94 -9.56
N PRO A 6 -30.71 -14.10 -10.19
CA PRO A 6 -30.32 -12.73 -10.51
C PRO A 6 -30.06 -11.87 -9.26
N LEU A 7 -30.90 -12.00 -8.22
CA LEU A 7 -30.70 -11.27 -6.95
C LEU A 7 -29.40 -11.70 -6.26
N TRP A 8 -29.08 -12.99 -6.35
CA TRP A 8 -27.87 -13.57 -5.80
C TRP A 8 -26.60 -13.03 -6.49
N LEU A 9 -26.59 -12.97 -7.82
CA LEU A 9 -25.49 -12.38 -8.59
C LEU A 9 -25.33 -10.86 -8.36
N ILE A 10 -26.44 -10.14 -8.19
CA ILE A 10 -26.40 -8.71 -7.84
C ILE A 10 -25.76 -8.54 -6.46
N LEU A 11 -26.15 -9.34 -5.47
CA LEU A 11 -25.58 -9.31 -4.13
C LEU A 11 -24.07 -9.56 -4.13
N THR A 12 -23.58 -10.56 -4.86
CA THR A 12 -22.14 -10.84 -4.95
C THR A 12 -21.38 -9.72 -5.66
N GLY A 13 -21.94 -9.17 -6.75
CA GLY A 13 -21.38 -8.01 -7.43
C GLY A 13 -21.27 -6.78 -6.52
N VAL A 14 -22.31 -6.49 -5.74
CA VAL A 14 -22.31 -5.40 -4.75
C VAL A 14 -21.27 -5.63 -3.66
N THR A 15 -21.13 -6.86 -3.14
CA THR A 15 -20.09 -7.15 -2.13
C THR A 15 -18.67 -6.92 -2.65
N ALA A 16 -18.39 -7.34 -3.89
CA ALA A 16 -17.09 -7.15 -4.51
C ALA A 16 -16.79 -5.66 -4.77
N TYR A 17 -17.81 -4.90 -5.20
CA TYR A 17 -17.71 -3.45 -5.38
C TYR A 17 -17.48 -2.73 -4.05
N VAL A 18 -18.24 -3.05 -3.00
CA VAL A 18 -18.02 -2.43 -1.68
C VAL A 18 -16.65 -2.82 -1.12
N ALA A 19 -16.19 -4.06 -1.31
CA ALA A 19 -14.85 -4.47 -0.89
C ALA A 19 -13.74 -3.71 -1.62
N SER A 20 -13.89 -3.42 -2.92
CA SER A 20 -12.91 -2.65 -3.70
C SER A 20 -12.83 -1.19 -3.24
N THR A 21 -13.98 -0.57 -2.93
CA THR A 21 -14.01 0.80 -2.36
C THR A 21 -13.39 0.88 -0.97
N ARG A 22 -13.31 -0.25 -0.24
CA ARG A 22 -12.67 -0.36 1.07
C ARG A 22 -11.21 -0.83 1.01
N GLY A 23 -10.59 -0.81 -0.18
CA GLY A 23 -9.17 -1.11 -0.34
C GLY A 23 -8.81 -2.59 -0.15
N ARG A 24 -9.78 -3.51 -0.24
CA ARG A 24 -9.54 -4.96 -0.20
C ARG A 24 -9.64 -5.58 -1.58
N SER A 25 -8.98 -6.72 -1.79
CA SER A 25 -8.96 -7.41 -3.08
C SER A 25 -10.36 -7.86 -3.53
N ALA A 26 -10.88 -7.22 -4.56
CA ALA A 26 -12.20 -7.51 -5.13
C ALA A 26 -12.38 -8.98 -5.58
N PRO A 27 -11.38 -9.65 -6.19
CA PRO A 27 -11.55 -11.05 -6.61
C PRO A 27 -11.77 -12.01 -5.44
N ARG A 28 -11.09 -11.77 -4.31
CA ARG A 28 -11.21 -12.60 -3.10
C ARG A 28 -12.60 -12.48 -2.47
N TRP A 29 -13.13 -11.26 -2.41
CA TRP A 29 -14.46 -11.01 -1.84
C TRP A 29 -15.60 -11.45 -2.77
N PHE A 30 -15.42 -11.38 -4.09
CA PHE A 30 -16.35 -11.95 -5.05
C PHE A 30 -16.49 -13.47 -4.87
N ALA A 31 -15.37 -14.19 -4.73
CA ALA A 31 -15.38 -15.63 -4.48
C ALA A 31 -16.10 -15.99 -3.17
N ILE A 32 -15.89 -15.23 -2.08
CA ILE A 32 -16.58 -15.44 -0.81
C ILE A 32 -18.09 -15.13 -0.95
N GLY A 33 -18.44 -14.05 -1.64
CA GLY A 33 -19.82 -13.70 -1.94
C GLY A 33 -20.55 -14.80 -2.72
N LEU A 34 -19.85 -15.48 -3.63
CA LEU A 34 -20.37 -16.60 -4.43
C LEU A 34 -20.73 -17.84 -3.60
N PHE A 35 -20.31 -17.96 -2.34
CA PHE A 35 -20.77 -19.05 -1.47
C PHE A 35 -21.72 -18.53 -0.38
N LEU A 36 -21.48 -17.32 0.12
CA LEU A 36 -22.16 -16.75 1.29
C LEU A 36 -22.42 -15.24 1.10
N PRO A 37 -23.33 -14.83 0.19
CA PRO A 37 -23.49 -13.43 -0.20
C PRO A 37 -23.91 -12.52 0.95
N GLY A 38 -24.84 -12.97 1.80
CA GLY A 38 -25.33 -12.19 2.94
C GLY A 38 -24.26 -11.99 4.01
N VAL A 39 -23.54 -13.06 4.36
CA VAL A 39 -22.47 -13.00 5.37
C VAL A 39 -21.29 -12.17 4.87
N ALA A 40 -20.92 -12.32 3.59
CA ALA A 40 -19.86 -11.53 2.97
C ALA A 40 -20.17 -10.03 3.00
N LEU A 41 -21.40 -9.63 2.67
CA LEU A 41 -21.83 -8.23 2.69
C LEU A 41 -21.75 -7.62 4.09
N ILE A 42 -22.29 -8.33 5.08
CA ILE A 42 -22.27 -7.88 6.47
C ILE A 42 -20.83 -7.76 6.98
N ALA A 43 -19.97 -8.73 6.66
CA ALA A 43 -18.56 -8.69 7.04
C ALA A 43 -17.82 -7.49 6.44
N VAL A 44 -18.01 -7.18 5.15
CA VAL A 44 -17.40 -5.99 4.51
C VAL A 44 -17.91 -4.69 5.11
N LEU A 45 -19.21 -4.62 5.47
CA LEU A 45 -19.82 -3.44 6.07
C LEU A 45 -19.28 -3.14 7.48
N LEU A 46 -19.16 -4.18 8.31
CA LEU A 46 -18.67 -4.09 9.69
C LEU A 46 -17.15 -3.87 9.76
N MET A 47 -16.40 -4.37 8.79
CA MET A 47 -14.95 -4.23 8.80
C MET A 47 -14.52 -2.78 8.50
N PRO A 48 -13.56 -2.22 9.26
CA PRO A 48 -13.00 -0.91 8.94
C PRO A 48 -12.37 -0.95 7.54
N ARG A 49 -12.39 0.20 6.84
CA ARG A 49 -11.69 0.34 5.57
C ARG A 49 -10.24 -0.04 5.79
N LEU A 50 -9.73 -0.95 4.97
CA LEU A 50 -8.32 -1.25 5.02
C LEU A 50 -7.64 0.03 4.57
N ALA A 51 -6.85 0.66 5.46
CA ALA A 51 -5.91 1.67 5.01
C ALA A 51 -5.12 1.00 3.90
N LYS A 52 -5.26 1.50 2.66
CA LYS A 52 -4.30 1.19 1.61
C LYS A 52 -2.97 1.59 2.22
N THR A 53 -2.26 0.55 2.66
CA THR A 53 -0.86 0.41 3.04
C THR A 53 -0.16 1.67 3.58
N GLY A 54 0.72 1.52 4.57
CA GLY A 54 1.61 2.58 5.06
C GLY A 54 2.56 3.20 4.00
N VAL A 55 2.32 2.91 2.71
CA VAL A 55 3.05 3.31 1.51
C VAL A 55 2.49 4.62 0.91
N ASP A 56 1.17 4.88 0.99
CA ASP A 56 0.61 6.19 0.55
C ASP A 56 1.04 7.36 1.46
N ALA A 57 1.52 7.07 2.68
CA ALA A 57 2.12 8.05 3.59
C ALA A 57 3.57 8.43 3.22
N LEU A 58 4.20 7.67 2.33
CA LEU A 58 5.61 7.84 1.96
C LEU A 58 5.78 8.57 0.62
N VAL A 59 4.79 8.49 -0.29
CA VAL A 59 4.82 9.13 -1.63
C VAL A 59 4.49 10.63 -1.58
N HIS A 60 3.86 11.11 -0.51
CA HIS A 60 3.75 12.53 -0.21
C HIS A 60 4.34 12.76 1.19
N GLU A 61 5.46 13.48 1.27
CA GLU A 61 6.30 13.67 2.47
C GLU A 61 5.53 13.94 3.77
N ASP A 62 4.32 14.51 3.71
CA ASP A 62 3.49 14.81 4.87
C ASP A 62 2.04 14.32 4.78
N LEU A 63 1.59 13.64 3.71
CA LEU A 63 0.18 13.34 3.49
C LEU A 63 -0.10 11.84 3.53
N ARG A 64 -1.16 11.45 4.23
CA ARG A 64 -1.71 10.09 4.24
C ARG A 64 -3.21 10.13 3.92
N PRO A 65 -3.79 9.06 3.35
CA PRO A 65 -5.24 8.97 3.20
C PRO A 65 -5.91 8.79 4.57
N CYS A 66 -6.98 9.54 4.83
CA CYS A 66 -7.78 9.35 6.03
C CYS A 66 -8.47 7.97 6.00
N PRO A 67 -8.42 7.16 7.06
CA PRO A 67 -9.04 5.83 7.08
C PRO A 67 -10.57 5.88 7.00
N ALA A 68 -11.18 7.02 7.40
CA ALA A 68 -12.63 7.19 7.38
C ALA A 68 -13.16 7.65 6.00
N CYS A 69 -12.55 8.70 5.41
CA CYS A 69 -13.08 9.36 4.22
C CYS A 69 -12.16 9.34 3.00
N THR A 70 -10.95 8.76 3.11
CA THR A 70 -9.98 8.59 2.00
C THR A 70 -9.44 9.91 1.43
N GLN A 71 -9.73 11.05 2.06
CA GLN A 71 -9.14 12.33 1.69
C GLN A 71 -7.71 12.44 2.23
N SER A 72 -6.84 13.14 1.50
CA SER A 72 -5.49 13.44 1.93
C SER A 72 -5.50 14.32 3.20
N ILE A 73 -4.89 13.80 4.27
CA ILE A 73 -4.69 14.49 5.54
C ILE A 73 -3.21 14.47 5.90
N LYS A 74 -2.76 15.41 6.74
CA LYS A 74 -1.37 15.35 7.22
C LYS A 74 -1.15 14.06 8.02
N ALA A 75 0.02 13.44 7.90
CA ALA A 75 0.39 12.25 8.67
C ALA A 75 0.32 12.52 10.19
N ALA A 76 0.77 13.71 10.59
CA ALA A 76 0.68 14.22 11.96
C ALA A 76 -0.72 14.74 12.37
N ALA A 77 -1.73 14.70 11.49
CA ALA A 77 -3.07 15.16 11.84
C ALA A 77 -3.75 14.18 12.80
N SER A 78 -4.13 14.67 13.98
CA SER A 78 -4.96 13.97 14.96
C SER A 78 -6.45 13.96 14.58
N ARG A 79 -6.88 14.87 13.70
CA ARG A 79 -8.27 14.96 13.21
C ARG A 79 -8.34 15.31 11.74
N CYS A 80 -9.26 14.67 11.02
CA CYS A 80 -9.53 15.00 9.63
C CYS A 80 -10.37 16.27 9.50
N LYS A 81 -9.90 17.26 8.72
CA LYS A 81 -10.62 18.52 8.47
C LYS A 81 -11.96 18.36 7.74
N ARG A 82 -12.14 17.27 7.00
CA ARG A 82 -13.35 17.04 6.19
C ARG A 82 -14.42 16.25 6.93
N CYS A 83 -14.07 15.09 7.45
CA CYS A 83 -15.04 14.18 8.07
C CYS A 83 -15.09 14.30 9.60
N GLY A 84 -14.17 15.04 10.21
CA GLY A 84 -14.12 15.19 11.67
C GLY A 84 -13.68 13.94 12.43
N ALA A 85 -13.37 12.84 11.75
CA ALA A 85 -12.89 11.62 12.39
C ALA A 85 -11.58 11.88 13.14
N GLU A 86 -11.49 11.35 14.35
CA GLU A 86 -10.25 11.26 15.11
C GLU A 86 -9.37 10.19 14.47
N VAL A 87 -8.10 10.53 14.24
CA VAL A 87 -7.16 9.68 13.54
C VAL A 87 -5.86 9.67 14.31
N GLU A 88 -5.30 8.50 14.57
CA GLU A 88 -4.05 8.39 15.33
C GLU A 88 -2.93 9.12 14.59
N PRO A 89 -2.31 10.17 15.15
CA PRO A 89 -1.25 10.91 14.49
C PRO A 89 -0.05 9.99 14.31
N ILE A 90 0.37 9.79 13.06
CA ILE A 90 1.61 9.08 12.78
C ILE A 90 2.70 10.12 13.02
N ALA A 91 3.39 10.00 14.16
CA ALA A 91 4.58 10.79 14.41
C ALA A 91 5.54 10.51 13.25
N LEU A 92 5.81 11.53 12.44
CA LEU A 92 6.92 11.55 11.49
C LEU A 92 8.22 11.63 12.31
N LYS A 93 8.46 10.64 13.17
CA LYS A 93 9.70 10.49 13.91
C LYS A 93 10.70 10.06 12.86
N ASN A 94 11.71 10.91 12.61
CA ASN A 94 12.88 10.69 11.78
C ASN A 94 12.71 9.51 10.81
N ARG A 95 12.34 9.77 9.55
CA ARG A 95 12.35 8.76 8.47
C ARG A 95 13.80 8.37 8.10
N SER A 96 14.62 8.14 9.12
CA SER A 96 15.97 7.64 9.04
C SER A 96 15.90 6.13 9.15
N GLY A 97 16.27 5.44 8.07
CA GLY A 97 16.25 3.98 8.04
C GLY A 97 17.21 3.45 7.00
N TRP A 98 17.41 2.14 7.03
CA TRP A 98 18.16 1.44 6.02
C TRP A 98 17.32 1.32 4.76
N VAL A 99 17.89 1.71 3.63
CA VAL A 99 17.25 1.58 2.31
C VAL A 99 18.16 0.76 1.40
N ALA A 100 17.55 -0.11 0.60
CA ALA A 100 18.23 -0.72 -0.52
C ALA A 100 18.15 0.24 -1.70
N ARG A 101 19.29 0.84 -2.06
CA ARG A 101 19.43 1.74 -3.20
C ARG A 101 19.87 0.91 -4.41
N MET A 102 19.10 0.96 -5.49
CA MET A 102 19.49 0.42 -6.78
C MET A 102 19.65 1.57 -7.78
N THR A 103 20.63 1.45 -8.67
CA THR A 103 20.96 2.47 -9.67
C THR A 103 20.77 1.88 -11.05
N ALA A 104 19.86 2.46 -11.83
CA ALA A 104 19.74 2.12 -13.23
C ALA A 104 20.81 2.88 -14.05
N PRO A 105 21.51 2.23 -14.98
CA PRO A 105 22.49 2.90 -15.84
C PRO A 105 21.83 3.71 -16.97
N THR A 106 20.57 3.42 -17.32
CA THR A 106 19.82 4.12 -18.37
C THR A 106 18.40 4.43 -17.92
N ASP A 107 17.79 5.47 -18.49
CA ASP A 107 16.40 5.87 -18.20
C ASP A 107 15.40 4.77 -18.60
N GLU A 108 15.66 4.04 -19.69
CA GLU A 108 14.82 2.91 -20.09
C GLU A 108 14.88 1.72 -19.12
N GLU A 109 16.05 1.47 -18.52
CA GLU A 109 16.20 0.44 -17.49
C GLU A 109 15.55 0.90 -16.18
N PHE A 110 15.61 2.19 -15.86
CA PHE A 110 14.93 2.78 -14.71
C PHE A 110 13.42 2.57 -14.79
N GLU A 111 12.79 2.88 -15.93
CA GLU A 111 11.35 2.69 -16.14
C GLU A 111 10.95 1.22 -16.05
N ARG A 112 11.75 0.30 -16.61
CA ARG A 112 11.51 -1.15 -16.51
C ARG A 112 11.61 -1.65 -15.07
N MET A 113 12.63 -1.21 -14.34
CA MET A 113 12.82 -1.56 -12.94
C MET A 113 11.70 -0.98 -12.07
N ALA A 114 11.30 0.27 -12.28
CA ALA A 114 10.20 0.92 -11.58
C ALA A 114 8.87 0.19 -11.82
N ALA A 115 8.58 -0.21 -13.07
CA ALA A 115 7.39 -0.96 -13.41
C ALA A 115 7.36 -2.35 -12.74
N GLN A 116 8.49 -3.06 -12.71
CA GLN A 116 8.60 -4.38 -12.07
C GLN A 116 8.46 -4.28 -10.55
N VAL A 117 9.09 -3.27 -9.96
CA VAL A 117 9.03 -2.98 -8.53
C VAL A 117 7.62 -2.57 -8.08
N ALA A 118 6.88 -1.83 -8.90
CA ALA A 118 5.48 -1.46 -8.64
C ALA A 118 4.54 -2.68 -8.60
N LEU A 119 4.87 -3.77 -9.30
CA LEU A 119 4.09 -5.02 -9.27
C LEU A 119 4.30 -5.84 -7.99
N LEU A 120 5.41 -5.63 -7.29
CA LEU A 120 5.79 -6.42 -6.11
C LEU A 120 5.18 -5.91 -4.79
N ASP A 121 4.38 -4.85 -4.83
CA ASP A 121 3.80 -4.18 -3.65
C ASP A 121 4.88 -3.81 -2.60
N LEU A 122 6.11 -3.56 -3.06
CA LEU A 122 7.23 -3.19 -2.21
C LEU A 122 7.17 -1.69 -1.89
N PRO A 123 7.54 -1.28 -0.65
CA PRO A 123 7.60 0.13 -0.27
C PRO A 123 8.78 0.77 -1.01
N THR A 124 8.49 1.44 -2.12
CA THR A 124 9.51 2.06 -2.97
C THR A 124 9.37 3.56 -3.00
N ILE A 125 10.50 4.21 -2.74
CA ILE A 125 10.66 5.65 -2.78
C ILE A 125 11.36 5.94 -4.11
N LEU A 126 10.58 6.37 -5.10
CA LEU A 126 11.07 6.86 -6.39
C LEU A 126 11.25 8.39 -6.27
N ASP A 127 12.28 8.83 -5.54
CA ASP A 127 12.48 10.27 -5.34
C ASP A 127 13.11 10.94 -6.56
N GLU A 128 14.14 10.34 -7.16
CA GLU A 128 14.90 10.97 -8.26
C GLU A 128 15.49 9.89 -9.18
N ALA A 129 15.19 9.95 -10.49
CA ALA A 129 15.91 9.16 -11.48
C ALA A 129 17.41 9.51 -11.42
N PRO A 130 18.35 8.54 -11.41
CA PRO A 130 18.18 7.11 -11.74
C PRO A 130 18.20 6.18 -10.51
N HIS A 131 17.76 6.64 -9.34
CA HIS A 131 17.84 5.88 -8.09
C HIS A 131 16.46 5.39 -7.64
N ILE A 132 16.34 4.07 -7.47
CA ILE A 132 15.17 3.47 -6.83
C ILE A 132 15.56 3.06 -5.42
N PHE A 133 14.79 3.49 -4.42
CA PHE A 133 15.01 3.14 -3.03
C PHE A 133 13.91 2.20 -2.55
N VAL A 134 14.28 1.08 -1.93
CA VAL A 134 13.34 0.16 -1.28
C VAL A 134 13.54 0.29 0.23
N GLY A 135 12.48 0.68 0.96
CA GLY A 135 12.53 0.97 2.40
C GLY A 135 11.68 2.18 2.79
N PRO A 136 11.83 2.72 4.02
CA PRO A 136 12.90 2.47 4.99
C PRO A 136 12.68 1.24 5.88
N PHE A 137 13.76 0.52 6.19
CA PHE A 137 13.82 -0.57 7.19
C PHE A 137 14.46 -0.07 8.50
N GLU A 138 14.01 -0.59 9.64
CA GLU A 138 14.61 -0.27 10.95
C GLU A 138 15.98 -0.93 11.10
N GLU A 139 16.10 -2.19 10.67
CA GLU A 139 17.33 -2.96 10.80
C GLU A 139 18.12 -3.09 9.49
N LYS A 140 19.45 -3.06 9.60
CA LYS A 140 20.35 -3.28 8.47
C LYS A 140 20.19 -4.67 7.86
N ALA A 141 19.91 -5.67 8.71
CA ALA A 141 19.76 -7.06 8.29
C ALA A 141 18.54 -7.27 7.40
N GLU A 142 17.42 -6.58 7.70
CA GLU A 142 16.22 -6.59 6.88
C GLU A 142 16.47 -5.98 5.49
N ALA A 143 17.13 -4.82 5.45
CA ALA A 143 17.50 -4.18 4.19
C ALA A 143 18.46 -5.06 3.36
N GLN A 144 19.39 -5.76 4.01
CA GLN A 144 20.29 -6.71 3.35
C GLN A 144 19.56 -7.95 2.82
N ASN A 145 18.62 -8.49 3.57
CA ASN A 145 17.82 -9.64 3.14
C ASN A 145 16.90 -9.25 1.97
N MET A 146 16.31 -8.06 2.00
CA MET A 146 15.54 -7.51 0.90
C MET A 146 16.41 -7.34 -0.35
N LEU A 147 17.62 -6.77 -0.21
CA LEU A 147 18.55 -6.65 -1.33
C LEU A 147 18.95 -8.02 -1.91
N LYS A 148 19.17 -9.02 -1.06
CA LYS A 148 19.45 -10.40 -1.51
C LYS A 148 18.27 -10.98 -2.30
N TYR A 149 17.05 -10.77 -1.83
CA TYR A 149 15.83 -11.20 -2.52
C TYR A 149 15.71 -10.54 -3.90
N LEU A 150 15.90 -9.22 -3.97
CA LEU A 150 15.87 -8.46 -5.22
C LEU A 150 16.97 -8.90 -6.20
N LYS A 151 18.16 -9.20 -5.70
CA LYS A 151 19.26 -9.73 -6.51
C LYS A 151 18.93 -11.13 -7.05
N SER A 152 18.38 -12.02 -6.23
CA SER A 152 18.11 -13.41 -6.62
C SER A 152 16.92 -13.55 -7.57
N ASP A 153 15.84 -12.80 -7.33
CA ASP A 153 14.55 -12.97 -8.03
C ASP A 153 14.44 -12.06 -9.26
N HIS A 154 15.13 -10.91 -9.25
CA HIS A 154 14.98 -9.88 -10.26
C HIS A 154 16.29 -9.40 -10.88
N GLY A 155 17.44 -9.94 -10.44
CA GLY A 155 18.75 -9.53 -10.95
C GLY A 155 19.11 -8.07 -10.62
N LEU A 156 18.41 -7.46 -9.68
CA LEU A 156 18.59 -6.05 -9.34
C LEU A 156 19.74 -5.92 -8.33
N ASP A 157 20.87 -5.43 -8.81
CA ASP A 157 22.02 -5.13 -7.96
C ASP A 157 21.94 -3.71 -7.39
N GLY A 158 22.38 -3.58 -6.14
CA GLY A 158 22.28 -2.33 -5.39
C GLY A 158 23.14 -2.33 -4.14
N LEU A 159 23.01 -1.28 -3.34
CA LEU A 159 23.75 -1.05 -2.11
C LEU A 159 22.77 -0.74 -0.98
N VAL A 160 23.03 -1.30 0.20
CA VAL A 160 22.29 -0.94 1.42
C VAL A 160 22.93 0.31 2.01
N THR A 161 22.15 1.38 2.13
CA THR A 161 22.61 2.67 2.66
C THR A 161 21.70 3.15 3.77
N TRP A 162 22.25 3.81 4.78
CA TRP A 162 21.44 4.54 5.76
C TRP A 162 21.01 5.86 5.13
N ARG A 163 19.71 6.09 5.03
CA ARG A 163 19.17 7.37 4.56
C ARG A 163 18.52 8.06 5.73
N SER A 164 19.08 9.18 6.16
CA SER A 164 18.46 10.06 7.15
C SER A 164 17.71 11.17 6.42
N VAL A 165 16.37 11.14 6.46
CA VAL A 165 15.57 12.31 6.11
C VAL A 165 15.57 13.23 7.34
N ILE A 166 16.65 13.99 7.49
CA ILE A 166 16.72 15.10 8.46
C ILE A 166 16.16 16.30 7.72
N ARG A 167 15.10 16.89 8.26
CA ARG A 167 14.70 18.24 7.89
C ARG A 167 15.10 19.18 9.01
#